data_AF-A0A1Z4N4W9-F1
#
_entry.id   AF-A0A1Z4N4W9-F1
#
_cell.length_a   1.000
_cell.length_b   1.000
_cell.length_c   1.000
_cell.angle_alpha   90.00
_cell.angle_beta   90.00
_cell.angle_gamma   90.00
#
_symmetry.space_group_name_H-M   'P 1'
#
loop_
_entity.id
_entity.type
_entity.pdbx_description
1 polymer ?
#
loop_
_entity_poly.entity_id
_entity_poly.type
_entity_poly.pdbx_seq_one_letter_code
_entity_poly.pdbx_strand_id
1 'polypeptide(L)' 'MTTSPVLTLSEFLKLPETKPASEYIHGRIYQKPLPQRQMGRGTAPVRYLI' A
#
# COMPACT_ATOMS: atom_id res chain seq x y z
N MET A 1 9.83 -17.44 -21.89
CA MET A 1 9.00 -16.34 -21.38
C MET A 1 8.55 -16.72 -19.98
N THR A 2 9.09 -16.08 -18.95
CA THR A 2 8.72 -16.37 -17.56
C THR A 2 7.42 -15.66 -17.24
N THR A 3 6.31 -16.38 -17.32
CA THR A 3 5.00 -15.92 -16.86
C THR A 3 5.05 -15.82 -15.34
N SER A 4 5.38 -14.62 -14.83
CA SER A 4 5.34 -14.36 -13.40
C SER A 4 3.91 -14.64 -12.91
N PRO A 5 3.71 -15.55 -11.94
CA PRO A 5 2.39 -15.87 -11.45
C PRO A 5 1.71 -14.59 -10.94
N VAL A 6 0.50 -14.36 -11.42
CA VAL A 6 -0.34 -13.25 -10.98
C VAL A 6 -0.77 -13.58 -9.56
N LEU A 7 -0.37 -12.74 -8.60
CA LEU A 7 -0.72 -12.96 -7.20
C LEU A 7 -2.24 -12.87 -7.07
N THR A 8 -2.88 -13.87 -6.47
CA THR A 8 -4.34 -13.87 -6.32
C THR A 8 -4.77 -13.06 -5.10
N LEU A 9 -6.01 -12.56 -5.09
CA LEU A 9 -6.54 -11.82 -3.94
C LEU A 9 -6.52 -12.66 -2.65
N SER A 10 -6.79 -13.96 -2.74
CA SER A 10 -6.78 -14.86 -1.57
C SER A 10 -5.37 -15.00 -0.98
N GLU A 11 -4.34 -15.05 -1.83
CA GLU A 11 -2.95 -15.05 -1.38
C GLU A 11 -2.55 -13.71 -0.78
N PHE A 12 -2.99 -12.60 -1.38
CA PHE A 12 -2.81 -11.26 -0.81
C PHE A 12 -3.38 -11.15 0.61
N LEU A 13 -4.59 -11.65 0.84
CA LEU A 13 -5.26 -11.60 2.14
C LEU A 13 -4.58 -12.47 3.22
N LYS A 14 -3.74 -13.44 2.84
CA LYS A 14 -2.94 -14.24 3.77
C LYS A 14 -1.63 -13.55 4.17
N LEU A 15 -1.22 -12.50 3.46
CA LEU A 15 -0.01 -11.77 3.78
C LEU A 15 -0.19 -10.98 5.09
N PRO A 16 0.88 -10.80 5.87
CA PRO A 16 0.82 -9.98 7.08
C PRO A 16 0.47 -8.53 6.72
N GLU A 17 -0.31 -7.86 7.57
CA GLU A 17 -0.56 -6.43 7.43
C GLU A 17 0.75 -5.64 7.53
N THR A 18 1.05 -4.86 6.49
CA THR A 18 2.24 -4.01 6.45
C THR A 18 1.91 -2.58 6.89
N LYS A 19 2.89 -1.89 7.48
CA LYS A 19 2.83 -0.43 7.68
C LYS A 19 4.00 0.21 6.92
N PRO A 20 3.72 1.06 5.91
CA PRO A 20 2.41 1.50 5.42
C PRO A 20 1.62 0.38 4.72
N ALA A 21 0.31 0.60 4.55
CA ALA A 21 -0.59 -0.36 3.94
C ALA A 21 -0.15 -0.71 2.50
N SER A 22 -0.30 -1.98 2.15
CA SER A 22 -0.11 -2.47 0.79
C SER A 22 -1.45 -2.44 0.04
N GLU A 23 -1.45 -1.94 -1.19
CA GLU A 23 -2.57 -1.95 -2.12
C GLU A 23 -2.40 -3.08 -3.14
N TYR A 24 -3.46 -3.83 -3.40
CA TYR A 24 -3.48 -4.88 -4.41
C TYR A 24 -4.20 -4.38 -5.66
N ILE A 25 -3.47 -4.25 -6.77
CA ILE A 25 -3.99 -3.71 -8.04
C ILE A 25 -3.53 -4.62 -9.19
N HIS A 26 -4.48 -5.15 -9.97
CA HIS A 26 -4.21 -6.02 -11.14
C HIS A 26 -3.24 -7.19 -10.88
N GLY A 27 -3.34 -7.86 -9.72
CA GLY A 27 -2.47 -8.99 -9.42
C GLY A 27 -1.05 -8.61 -9.00
N ARG A 28 -0.82 -7.33 -8.71
CA ARG A 28 0.43 -6.78 -8.18
C ARG A 28 0.15 -6.11 -6.85
N ILE A 29 1.15 -6.15 -5.97
CA ILE A 29 1.12 -5.48 -4.67
C ILE A 29 1.94 -4.20 -4.78
N TYR A 30 1.35 -3.09 -4.36
CA TYR A 30 1.96 -1.77 -4.30
C TYR A 30 1.97 -1.32 -2.85
N GLN A 31 3.15 -1.13 -2.26
CA GLN A 31 3.22 -0.57 -0.91
C GLN A 31 3.10 0.95 -1.01
N LYS A 32 2.12 1.54 -0.32
CA LYS A 32 1.98 3.00 -0.28
C LYS A 32 3.30 3.58 0.21
N PRO A 33 3.90 4.59 -0.46
CA PRO A 33 5.11 5.21 0.10
C PRO A 33 4.75 5.72 1.49
N LEU A 34 5.60 5.42 2.47
CA LEU A 34 5.50 6.08 3.76
C LEU A 34 5.56 7.58 3.43
N PRO A 35 4.63 8.42 3.90
CA PRO A 35 4.83 9.85 3.81
C PRO A 35 6.05 10.15 4.67
N GLN A 36 7.23 10.09 4.05
CA GLN A 36 8.44 10.66 4.59
C GLN A 36 8.04 12.11 4.83
N ARG A 37 8.05 12.53 6.10
CA ARG A 37 7.89 13.94 6.44
C ARG A 37 8.87 14.70 5.56
N GLN A 38 8.40 15.31 4.47
CA GLN A 38 9.19 16.30 3.78
C GLN A 38 9.38 17.41 4.79
N MET A 39 10.64 17.78 5.03
CA MET A 39 11.00 18.97 5.76
C MET A 39 10.38 20.17 5.03
N GLY A 40 9.21 20.60 5.49
CA GLY A 40 8.48 21.72 4.93
C GLY A 40 7.31 22.02 5.85
N ARG A 41 7.36 23.16 6.52
CA ARG A 41 6.45 23.55 7.59
C ARG A 41 4.99 23.52 7.14
N GLY A 42 4.18 22.75 7.87
CA GLY A 42 2.74 22.97 8.05
C GLY A 42 1.82 22.43 6.96
N THR A 43 1.13 21.33 7.25
CA THR A 43 -0.26 21.13 6.81
C THR A 43 -1.02 20.30 7.84
N ALA A 44 -2.22 20.77 8.17
CA ALA A 44 -3.11 20.39 9.27
C ALA A 44 -3.54 18.90 9.30
N PRO A 45 -4.05 18.39 10.44
CA PRO A 45 -4.59 17.04 10.52
C PRO A 45 -5.82 16.92 9.62
N VAL A 46 -5.73 16.08 8.59
CA VAL A 46 -6.90 15.61 7.85
C VAL A 46 -7.73 14.79 8.83
N ARG A 47 -8.82 15.38 9.32
CA ARG A 47 -9.88 14.66 10.03
C ARG A 47 -10.39 13.60 9.07
N TYR A 48 -10.17 12.32 9.39
CA TYR A 48 -10.88 11.23 8.74
C TYR A 48 -12.35 11.37 9.12
N LEU A 49 -13.20 11.72 8.15
CA LEU A 49 -14.62 11.45 8.21
C LEU A 49 -14.87 10.24 7.30
N ILE A 50 -15.12 9.10 7.95
CA ILE A 50 -16.16 8.13 7.57
C ILE A 50 -16.65 7.52 8.88
#